data_AF-A0A4Q9ELD8-F1
#
_entry.id   AF-A0A4Q9ELD8-F1
#
_cell.length_a   1.000
_cell.length_b   1.000
_cell.length_c   1.000
_cell.angle_alpha   90.00
_cell.angle_beta   90.00
_cell.angle_gamma   90.00
#
_symmetry.space_group_name_H-M   'P 1'
#
loop_
_entity.id
_entity.type
_entity.pdbx_description
1 polymer ?
#
loop_
_entity_poly.entity_id
_entity_poly.type
_entity_poly.pdbx_seq_one_letter_code
_entity_poly.pdbx_strand_id
1 'polypeptide(L)'
;MSSKEQNMSNEQASQEMENGQEQHEQAQVDAADVVDVRDERIAELEAQLQEAAQRERDSVMRARAEADNIRRRAEQDVEKAHKFALEKFSNELLPVIDSLERALDLADKSNPDLAAMIEGIELTLKSMLDAVRKFGVEQVGEVNVPFNPEVHQAMTMMESDQHEPNHVMMVMQKGYTLNGRLIRPAMVAVSKAKA
;
A
#
# COMPACT_ATOMS: atom_id res chain seq x y z
N MET A 1 -93.28 58.10 20.62
CA MET A 1 -92.36 58.00 19.45
C MET A 1 -90.91 57.75 19.86
N SER A 2 -90.43 58.13 21.06
CA SER A 2 -88.99 58.18 21.37
C SER A 2 -88.29 56.86 21.77
N SER A 3 -89.01 55.80 22.16
CA SER A 3 -88.39 54.62 22.80
C SER A 3 -88.04 53.48 21.83
N LYS A 4 -88.55 53.52 20.59
CA LYS A 4 -88.35 52.45 19.59
C LYS A 4 -87.16 52.71 18.67
N GLU A 5 -86.81 53.99 18.46
CA GLU A 5 -85.62 54.40 17.69
C GLU A 5 -84.32 54.25 18.50
N GLN A 6 -84.37 54.45 19.82
CA GLN A 6 -83.19 54.25 20.70
C GLN A 6 -82.81 52.77 20.87
N ASN A 7 -83.76 51.84 20.77
CA ASN A 7 -83.47 50.41 20.91
C ASN A 7 -82.85 49.81 19.63
N MET A 8 -83.30 50.26 18.45
CA MET A 8 -82.74 49.84 17.16
C MET A 8 -81.31 50.34 16.93
N SER A 9 -81.00 51.56 17.40
CA SER A 9 -79.64 52.11 17.31
C SER A 9 -78.64 51.39 18.23
N ASN A 10 -79.12 50.76 19.31
CA ASN A 10 -78.28 50.03 20.26
C ASN A 10 -78.02 48.59 19.79
N GLU A 11 -78.98 47.94 19.13
CA GLU A 11 -78.81 46.62 18.47
C GLU A 11 -77.88 46.71 17.25
N GLN A 12 -77.94 47.78 16.44
CA GLN A 12 -77.01 47.97 15.32
C GLN A 12 -75.58 48.25 15.78
N ALA A 13 -75.40 49.02 16.86
CA ALA A 13 -74.07 49.29 17.42
C ALA A 13 -73.44 48.07 18.11
N SER A 14 -74.24 47.14 18.63
CA SER A 14 -73.75 45.87 19.19
C SER A 14 -73.41 44.85 18.10
N GLN A 15 -74.18 44.79 17.01
CA GLN A 15 -73.86 43.95 15.84
C GLN A 15 -72.60 44.42 15.08
N GLU A 16 -72.33 45.73 14.99
CA GLU A 16 -71.09 46.24 14.40
C GLU A 16 -69.86 45.96 15.27
N MET A 17 -70.01 45.95 16.61
CA MET A 17 -68.94 45.56 17.54
C MET A 17 -68.66 44.05 17.52
N GLU A 18 -69.68 43.20 17.46
CA GLU A 18 -69.52 41.74 17.30
C GLU A 18 -68.82 41.39 15.98
N ASN A 19 -69.24 41.99 14.86
CA ASN A 19 -68.66 41.73 13.54
C ASN A 19 -67.21 42.27 13.43
N GLY A 20 -66.89 43.35 14.15
CA GLY A 20 -65.52 43.87 14.27
C GLY A 20 -64.60 42.99 15.15
N GLN A 21 -65.16 42.34 16.18
CA GLN A 21 -64.43 41.36 17.00
C GLN A 21 -64.20 40.04 16.25
N GLU A 22 -65.20 39.54 15.54
CA GLU A 22 -65.06 38.32 14.71
C GLU A 22 -64.03 38.52 13.59
N GLN A 23 -64.02 39.67 12.91
CA GLN A 23 -63.01 39.99 11.90
C GLN A 23 -61.60 40.16 12.50
N HIS A 24 -61.48 40.65 13.74
CA HIS A 24 -60.19 40.77 14.41
C HIS A 24 -59.67 39.42 14.90
N GLU A 25 -60.55 38.54 15.39
CA GLU A 25 -60.21 37.15 15.72
C GLU A 25 -59.82 36.37 14.46
N GLN A 26 -60.59 36.43 13.37
CA GLN A 26 -60.23 35.76 12.11
C GLN A 26 -58.90 36.27 11.53
N ALA A 27 -58.65 37.59 11.57
CA ALA A 27 -57.37 38.15 11.12
C ALA A 27 -56.19 37.73 12.04
N GLN A 28 -56.42 37.53 13.34
CA GLN A 28 -55.41 36.99 14.25
C GLN A 28 -55.18 35.49 14.05
N VAL A 29 -56.22 34.72 13.76
CA VAL A 29 -56.11 33.28 13.49
C VAL A 29 -55.38 33.04 12.16
N ASP A 30 -55.74 33.77 11.10
CA ASP A 30 -55.04 33.69 9.79
C ASP A 30 -53.58 34.16 9.90
N ALA A 31 -53.29 35.19 10.71
CA ALA A 31 -51.91 35.63 10.93
C ALA A 31 -51.10 34.61 11.74
N ALA A 32 -51.72 33.93 12.72
CA ALA A 32 -51.09 32.86 13.48
C ALA A 32 -50.82 31.63 12.62
N ASP A 33 -51.77 31.21 11.77
CA ASP A 33 -51.62 30.09 10.82
C ASP A 33 -50.52 30.37 9.78
N VAL A 34 -50.43 31.61 9.27
CA VAL A 34 -49.38 32.01 8.31
C VAL A 34 -47.99 32.09 8.97
N VAL A 35 -47.91 32.37 10.27
CA VAL A 35 -46.65 32.33 11.04
C VAL A 35 -46.24 30.87 11.31
N ASP A 36 -47.18 30.00 11.68
CA ASP A 36 -46.94 28.58 11.93
C ASP A 36 -46.42 27.85 10.68
N VAL A 37 -47.05 28.07 9.52
CA VAL A 37 -46.59 27.50 8.23
C VAL A 37 -45.20 27.99 7.82
N ARG A 38 -44.82 29.23 8.19
CA ARG A 38 -43.47 29.75 7.93
C ARG A 38 -42.44 29.13 8.86
N ASP A 39 -42.78 28.95 10.14
CA ASP A 39 -41.91 28.34 11.13
C ASP A 39 -41.68 26.85 10.84
N GLU A 40 -42.72 26.12 10.40
CA GLU A 40 -42.59 24.74 9.91
C GLU A 40 -41.66 24.66 8.68
N ARG A 41 -41.80 25.59 7.74
CA ARG A 41 -40.94 25.63 6.54
C ARG A 41 -39.49 25.98 6.88
N ILE A 42 -39.26 26.86 7.85
CA ILE A 42 -37.91 27.18 8.35
C ILE A 42 -37.30 25.94 9.01
N ALA A 43 -38.04 25.25 9.88
CA ALA A 43 -37.56 24.03 10.54
C ALA A 43 -37.23 22.91 9.53
N GLU A 44 -38.05 22.76 8.47
CA GLU A 44 -37.77 21.80 7.40
C GLU A 44 -36.50 22.17 6.62
N LEU A 45 -36.31 23.44 6.27
CA LEU A 45 -35.11 23.92 5.58
C LEU A 45 -33.85 23.77 6.44
N GLU A 46 -33.93 24.05 7.75
CA GLU A 46 -32.84 23.85 8.70
C GLU A 46 -32.46 22.37 8.81
N ALA A 47 -33.45 21.47 8.87
CA ALA A 47 -33.22 20.04 8.87
C ALA A 47 -32.56 19.55 7.57
N GLN A 48 -33.03 20.02 6.41
CA GLN A 48 -32.42 19.69 5.12
C GLN A 48 -30.98 20.21 5.01
N LEU A 49 -30.71 21.41 5.53
CA LEU A 49 -29.38 22.01 5.53
C LEU A 49 -28.43 21.26 6.45
N GLN A 50 -28.89 20.85 7.64
CA GLN A 50 -28.11 19.98 8.54
C GLN A 50 -27.81 18.62 7.91
N GLU A 51 -28.80 18.00 7.26
CA GLU A 51 -28.60 16.72 6.59
C GLU A 51 -27.62 16.84 5.41
N ALA A 52 -27.77 17.89 4.58
CA ALA A 52 -26.84 18.17 3.49
C ALA A 52 -25.41 18.42 4.00
N ALA A 53 -25.26 19.21 5.06
CA ALA A 53 -23.97 19.47 5.69
C ALA A 53 -23.35 18.20 6.27
N GLN A 54 -24.14 17.31 6.86
CA GLN A 54 -23.68 16.03 7.38
C GLN A 54 -23.23 15.11 6.24
N ARG A 55 -24.04 14.98 5.17
CA ARG A 55 -23.67 14.20 3.98
C ARG A 55 -22.39 14.71 3.32
N GLU A 56 -22.23 16.04 3.23
CA GLU A 56 -21.02 16.66 2.66
C GLU A 56 -19.81 16.39 3.55
N ARG A 57 -19.92 16.57 4.87
CA ARG A 57 -18.85 16.23 5.82
C ARG A 57 -18.42 14.77 5.70
N ASP A 58 -19.38 13.85 5.63
CA ASP A 58 -19.10 12.42 5.49
C ASP A 58 -18.47 12.09 4.14
N SER A 59 -18.86 12.79 3.07
CA SER A 59 -18.27 12.68 1.74
C SER A 59 -16.82 13.17 1.73
N VAL A 60 -16.56 14.35 2.29
CA VAL A 60 -15.22 14.95 2.39
C VAL A 60 -14.31 14.09 3.27
N MET A 61 -14.82 13.57 4.39
CA MET A 61 -14.06 12.69 5.27
C MET A 61 -13.67 11.39 4.56
N ARG A 62 -14.60 10.79 3.81
CA ARG A 62 -14.31 9.59 3.00
C ARG A 62 -13.31 9.88 1.89
N ALA A 63 -13.49 10.95 1.12
CA ALA A 63 -12.57 11.34 0.07
C ALA A 63 -11.16 11.60 0.61
N ARG A 64 -11.04 12.21 1.80
CA ARG A 64 -9.76 12.41 2.48
C ARG A 64 -9.12 11.07 2.90
N ALA A 65 -9.89 10.16 3.47
CA ALA A 65 -9.40 8.83 3.84
C ALA A 65 -8.96 8.02 2.60
N GLU A 66 -9.68 8.12 1.49
CA GLU A 66 -9.30 7.51 0.21
C GLU A 66 -8.00 8.10 -0.33
N ALA A 67 -7.84 9.43 -0.29
CA ALA A 67 -6.59 10.09 -0.69
C ALA A 67 -5.40 9.64 0.16
N ASP A 68 -5.57 9.53 1.47
CA ASP A 68 -4.52 9.04 2.38
C ASP A 68 -4.17 7.57 2.12
N ASN A 69 -5.17 6.72 1.81
CA ASN A 69 -4.96 5.34 1.41
C ASN A 69 -4.20 5.23 0.08
N ILE A 70 -4.56 6.04 -0.92
CA ILE A 70 -3.89 6.07 -2.22
C ILE A 70 -2.45 6.52 -2.04
N ARG A 71 -2.20 7.57 -1.24
CA ARG A 71 -0.85 8.07 -0.97
C ARG A 71 0.03 6.99 -0.35
N ARG A 72 -0.46 6.33 0.70
CA ARG A 72 0.26 5.22 1.37
C ARG A 72 0.56 4.07 0.41
N ARG A 73 -0.40 3.72 -0.46
CA ARG A 73 -0.20 2.67 -1.47
C ARG A 73 0.86 3.10 -2.49
N ALA A 74 0.78 4.33 -2.99
CA ALA A 74 1.74 4.86 -3.94
C ALA A 74 3.17 4.88 -3.37
N GLU A 75 3.35 5.26 -2.10
CA GLU A 75 4.65 5.20 -1.42
C GLU A 75 5.21 3.77 -1.37
N GLN A 76 4.38 2.78 -1.03
CA GLN A 76 4.78 1.37 -1.03
C GLN A 76 5.13 0.86 -2.44
N ASP A 77 4.35 1.26 -3.46
CA ASP A 77 4.59 0.84 -4.84
C ASP A 77 5.87 1.46 -5.40
N VAL A 78 6.18 2.72 -5.07
CA VAL A 78 7.45 3.38 -5.41
C VAL A 78 8.63 2.69 -4.73
N GLU A 79 8.51 2.38 -3.44
CA GLU A 79 9.57 1.68 -2.71
C GLU A 79 9.83 0.28 -3.30
N LYS A 80 8.76 -0.46 -3.62
CA LYS A 80 8.87 -1.75 -4.31
C LYS A 80 9.51 -1.58 -5.68
N ALA A 81 9.04 -0.63 -6.49
CA ALA A 81 9.60 -0.37 -7.81
C ALA A 81 11.10 -0.05 -7.73
N HIS A 82 11.53 0.75 -6.75
CA HIS A 82 12.94 1.05 -6.54
C HIS A 82 13.75 -0.20 -6.15
N LYS A 83 13.22 -1.03 -5.25
CA LYS A 83 13.89 -2.28 -4.83
C LYS A 83 13.98 -3.32 -5.95
N PHE A 84 13.00 -3.36 -6.86
CA PHE A 84 12.89 -4.39 -7.91
C PHE A 84 13.28 -3.91 -9.31
N ALA A 85 13.52 -2.61 -9.53
CA ALA A 85 13.93 -2.07 -10.83
C ALA A 85 15.19 -2.76 -11.37
N LEU A 86 16.09 -3.16 -10.47
CA LEU A 86 17.35 -3.83 -10.82
C LEU A 86 17.23 -5.36 -10.86
N GLU A 87 16.14 -5.97 -10.40
CA GLU A 87 16.03 -7.44 -10.30
C GLU A 87 16.27 -8.13 -11.65
N LYS A 88 15.58 -7.67 -12.70
CA LYS A 88 15.74 -8.22 -14.05
C LYS A 88 17.14 -8.00 -14.59
N PHE A 89 17.70 -6.80 -14.39
CA PHE A 89 19.05 -6.48 -14.86
C PHE A 89 20.12 -7.32 -14.15
N SER A 90 20.03 -7.42 -12.82
CA SER A 90 20.91 -8.25 -12.00
C SER A 90 20.86 -9.71 -12.43
N ASN A 91 19.67 -10.25 -12.69
CA ASN A 91 19.50 -11.63 -13.16
C ASN A 91 20.20 -11.89 -14.51
N GLU A 92 20.09 -10.98 -15.47
CA GLU A 92 20.78 -11.09 -16.77
C GLU A 92 22.31 -10.96 -16.63
N LEU A 93 22.79 -10.37 -15.54
CA LEU A 93 24.21 -10.19 -15.27
C LEU A 93 24.86 -11.42 -14.62
N LEU A 94 24.07 -12.25 -13.92
CA LEU A 94 24.60 -13.43 -13.22
C LEU A 94 25.29 -14.44 -14.16
N PRO A 95 24.77 -14.75 -15.37
CA PRO A 95 25.47 -15.61 -16.33
C PRO A 95 26.85 -15.09 -16.76
N VAL A 96 27.04 -13.77 -16.77
CA VAL A 96 28.35 -13.16 -17.07
C VAL A 96 29.32 -13.41 -15.92
N ILE A 97 28.88 -13.22 -14.68
CA ILE A 97 29.67 -13.54 -13.49
C ILE A 97 30.02 -15.04 -13.47
N ASP A 98 29.05 -15.91 -13.74
CA ASP A 98 29.27 -17.36 -13.80
C ASP A 98 30.28 -17.76 -14.88
N SER A 99 30.31 -17.02 -16.00
CA SER A 99 31.27 -17.28 -17.07
C SER A 99 32.69 -16.90 -16.66
N LEU A 100 32.87 -15.83 -15.88
CA LEU A 100 34.15 -15.47 -15.30
C LEU A 100 34.60 -16.50 -14.26
N GLU A 101 33.70 -16.95 -13.39
CA GLU A 101 34.00 -18.03 -12.42
C GLU A 101 34.40 -19.32 -13.12
N ARG A 102 33.62 -19.74 -14.13
CA ARG A 102 33.92 -20.93 -14.93
C ARG A 102 35.25 -20.82 -15.67
N ALA A 103 35.61 -19.64 -16.16
CA ALA A 103 36.90 -19.42 -16.79
C ALA A 103 38.05 -19.64 -15.81
N LEU A 104 37.90 -19.19 -14.55
CA LEU A 104 38.89 -19.40 -13.49
C LEU A 104 38.98 -20.86 -13.02
N ASP A 105 37.85 -21.56 -13.00
CA ASP A 105 37.80 -22.98 -12.62
C ASP A 105 38.43 -23.90 -13.68
N LEU A 106 38.28 -23.55 -14.97
CA LEU A 106 38.85 -24.30 -16.10
C LEU A 106 40.30 -23.91 -16.41
N ALA A 107 40.77 -22.77 -15.90
CA ALA A 107 42.12 -22.29 -16.18
C ALA A 107 43.18 -23.22 -15.56
N ASP A 108 44.21 -23.53 -16.34
CA ASP A 108 45.38 -24.26 -15.84
C ASP A 108 46.26 -23.33 -15.00
N LYS A 109 46.02 -23.34 -13.68
CA LYS A 109 46.76 -22.53 -12.70
C LYS A 109 48.24 -22.95 -12.56
N SER A 110 48.64 -24.08 -13.13
CA SER A 110 50.04 -24.53 -13.13
C SER A 110 50.86 -23.97 -14.28
N ASN A 111 50.20 -23.42 -15.31
CA ASN A 111 50.88 -22.84 -16.46
C ASN A 111 51.32 -21.38 -16.19
N PRO A 112 52.63 -21.09 -16.11
CA PRO A 112 53.13 -19.75 -15.80
C PRO A 112 52.78 -18.71 -16.86
N ASP A 113 52.61 -19.11 -18.13
CA ASP A 113 52.27 -18.19 -19.22
C ASP A 113 50.84 -17.62 -19.08
N LEU A 114 49.96 -18.33 -18.37
CA LEU A 114 48.58 -17.93 -18.11
C LEU A 114 48.42 -17.16 -16.79
N ALA A 115 49.44 -17.12 -15.94
CA ALA A 115 49.34 -16.57 -14.59
C ALA A 115 48.82 -15.12 -14.56
N ALA A 116 49.38 -14.24 -15.40
CA ALA A 116 48.94 -12.85 -15.49
C ALA A 116 47.50 -12.70 -16.01
N MET A 117 47.07 -13.59 -16.91
CA MET A 117 45.69 -13.60 -17.42
C MET A 117 44.71 -14.06 -16.34
N ILE A 118 45.04 -15.12 -15.60
CA ILE A 118 44.23 -15.63 -14.48
C ILE A 118 44.07 -14.54 -13.42
N GLU A 119 45.17 -13.89 -13.02
CA GLU A 119 45.14 -12.78 -12.05
C GLU A 119 44.24 -11.63 -12.55
N GLY A 120 44.32 -11.28 -13.83
CA GLY A 120 43.46 -10.26 -14.44
C GLY A 120 41.97 -10.61 -14.41
N ILE A 121 41.62 -11.87 -14.66
CA ILE A 121 40.24 -12.36 -14.56
C ILE A 121 39.77 -12.38 -13.10
N GLU A 122 40.61 -12.81 -12.15
CA GLU A 122 40.30 -12.79 -10.72
C GLU A 122 40.02 -11.36 -10.23
N LEU A 123 40.84 -10.38 -10.62
CA LEU A 123 40.65 -8.98 -10.28
C LEU A 123 39.37 -8.40 -10.91
N THR A 124 39.07 -8.79 -12.13
CA THR A 124 37.84 -8.37 -12.83
C THR A 124 36.61 -8.95 -12.16
N LEU A 125 36.62 -10.25 -11.82
CA LEU A 125 35.54 -10.89 -11.08
C LEU A 125 35.33 -10.22 -9.72
N LYS A 126 36.41 -9.95 -8.98
CA LYS A 126 36.33 -9.22 -7.70
C LYS A 126 35.71 -7.84 -7.88
N SER A 127 36.17 -7.07 -8.87
CA SER A 127 35.64 -5.74 -9.16
C SER A 127 34.16 -5.79 -9.55
N MET A 128 33.76 -6.82 -10.29
CA MET A 128 32.38 -7.06 -10.68
C MET A 128 31.48 -7.37 -9.47
N LEU A 129 31.93 -8.26 -8.59
CA LEU A 129 31.23 -8.61 -7.35
C LEU A 129 31.10 -7.39 -6.42
N ASP A 130 32.16 -6.60 -6.28
CA ASP A 130 32.14 -5.37 -5.48
C ASP A 130 31.22 -4.30 -6.09
N ALA A 131 31.11 -4.23 -7.42
CA ALA A 131 30.20 -3.33 -8.11
C ALA A 131 28.74 -3.71 -7.85
N VAL A 132 28.36 -4.99 -8.04
CA VAL A 132 26.98 -5.42 -7.83
C VAL A 132 26.57 -5.38 -6.34
N ARG A 133 27.52 -5.60 -5.41
CA ARG A 133 27.27 -5.47 -3.96
C ARG A 133 26.82 -4.07 -3.57
N LYS A 134 27.34 -3.02 -4.21
CA LYS A 134 26.89 -1.63 -3.97
C LYS A 134 25.43 -1.38 -4.33
N PHE A 135 24.85 -2.22 -5.19
CA PHE A 135 23.44 -2.19 -5.56
C PHE A 135 22.60 -3.22 -4.78
N GLY A 136 23.15 -3.80 -3.71
CA GLY A 136 22.46 -4.74 -2.83
C GLY A 136 22.43 -6.18 -3.34
N VAL A 137 23.24 -6.54 -4.35
CA VAL A 137 23.39 -7.93 -4.78
C VAL A 137 24.43 -8.64 -3.92
N GLU A 138 24.03 -9.64 -3.17
CA GLU A 138 24.92 -10.42 -2.30
C GLU A 138 25.02 -11.87 -2.78
N GLN A 139 26.20 -12.45 -2.64
CA GLN A 139 26.48 -13.82 -3.03
C GLN A 139 26.07 -14.79 -1.92
N VAL A 140 25.51 -15.93 -2.31
CA VAL A 140 25.11 -17.03 -1.43
C VAL A 140 25.74 -18.34 -1.92
N GLY A 141 26.04 -19.25 -1.01
CA GLY A 141 26.67 -20.54 -1.32
C GLY A 141 28.04 -20.65 -0.67
N GLU A 142 28.08 -20.56 0.65
CA GLU A 142 29.24 -20.96 1.43
C GLU A 142 29.28 -22.49 1.54
N VAL A 143 30.48 -23.05 1.59
CA VAL A 143 30.67 -24.49 1.89
C VAL A 143 30.75 -24.69 3.40
N ASN A 144 30.48 -25.91 3.87
CA ASN A 144 30.45 -26.29 5.29
C ASN A 144 29.37 -25.59 6.14
N VAL A 145 28.31 -25.07 5.51
CA VAL A 145 27.14 -24.53 6.22
C VAL A 145 25.96 -25.49 6.14
N PRO A 146 25.03 -25.48 7.10
CA PRO A 146 23.79 -26.25 7.02
C PRO A 146 23.02 -25.94 5.73
N PHE A 147 22.45 -26.97 5.11
CA PHE A 147 21.59 -26.77 3.94
C PHE A 147 20.32 -25.99 4.32
N ASN A 148 20.11 -24.83 3.71
CA ASN A 148 18.88 -24.03 3.85
C ASN A 148 18.09 -24.02 2.53
N PRO A 149 16.91 -24.66 2.45
CA PRO A 149 16.06 -24.67 1.25
C PRO A 149 15.62 -23.29 0.75
N GLU A 150 15.62 -22.26 1.61
CA GLU A 150 15.21 -20.91 1.23
C GLU A 150 16.23 -20.23 0.32
N VAL A 151 17.49 -20.68 0.33
CA VAL A 151 18.59 -20.05 -0.42
C VAL A 151 19.46 -21.04 -1.19
N HIS A 152 19.35 -22.34 -0.90
CA HIS A 152 20.10 -23.41 -1.55
C HIS A 152 19.16 -24.36 -2.31
N GLN A 153 19.63 -24.82 -3.46
CA GLN A 153 19.00 -25.87 -4.27
C GLN A 153 19.94 -27.08 -4.29
N ALA A 154 19.55 -28.16 -3.60
CA ALA A 154 20.31 -29.39 -3.57
C ALA A 154 20.18 -30.12 -4.92
N MET A 155 21.28 -30.22 -5.66
CA MET A 155 21.31 -30.91 -6.95
C MET A 155 21.67 -32.38 -6.82
N THR A 156 22.51 -32.71 -5.84
CA THR A 156 22.94 -34.08 -5.57
C THR A 156 23.26 -34.25 -4.09
N MET A 157 23.22 -35.50 -3.62
CA MET A 157 23.70 -35.88 -2.31
C MET A 157 24.97 -36.72 -2.45
N MET A 158 26.00 -36.41 -1.67
CA MET A 158 27.27 -37.11 -1.69
C MET A 158 27.58 -37.68 -0.31
N GLU A 159 28.11 -38.90 -0.27
CA GLU A 159 28.58 -39.50 0.97
C GLU A 159 29.87 -38.79 1.42
N SER A 160 29.93 -38.39 2.69
CA SER A 160 31.11 -37.78 3.26
C SER A 160 31.29 -38.17 4.72
N ASP A 161 32.51 -38.56 5.06
CA ASP A 161 32.94 -38.79 6.44
C ASP A 161 33.53 -37.50 7.07
N GLN A 162 33.70 -36.44 6.27
CA GLN A 162 34.36 -35.18 6.66
C GLN A 162 33.39 -34.05 6.98
N HIS A 163 32.12 -34.18 6.58
CA HIS A 163 31.11 -33.14 6.72
C HIS A 163 29.93 -33.69 7.52
N GLU A 164 29.38 -32.88 8.43
CA GLU A 164 28.13 -33.19 9.13
C GLU A 164 27.02 -33.49 8.11
N PRO A 165 26.10 -34.44 8.38
CA PRO A 165 24.98 -34.72 7.49
C PRO A 165 24.15 -33.46 7.20
N ASN A 166 23.56 -33.37 6.01
CA ASN A 166 22.70 -32.26 5.59
C ASN A 166 23.41 -30.88 5.55
N HIS A 167 24.70 -30.87 5.22
CA HIS A 167 25.50 -29.65 5.02
C HIS A 167 25.92 -29.48 3.56
N VAL A 168 26.13 -28.24 3.15
CA VAL A 168 26.65 -27.89 1.83
C VAL A 168 28.11 -28.33 1.75
N MET A 169 28.41 -29.31 0.89
CA MET A 169 29.77 -29.79 0.67
C MET A 169 30.50 -28.98 -0.39
N MET A 170 29.81 -28.71 -1.49
CA MET A 170 30.35 -27.93 -2.60
C MET A 170 29.24 -27.15 -3.29
N VAL A 171 29.62 -26.02 -3.87
CA VAL A 171 28.73 -25.13 -4.60
C VAL A 171 29.07 -25.25 -6.07
N MET A 172 28.13 -25.77 -6.85
CA MET A 172 28.27 -25.96 -8.30
C MET A 172 27.99 -24.67 -9.08
N GLN A 173 27.07 -23.86 -8.55
CA GLN A 173 26.77 -22.52 -9.05
C GLN A 173 26.36 -21.66 -7.86
N LYS A 174 26.99 -20.50 -7.73
CA LYS A 174 26.71 -19.61 -6.61
C LYS A 174 25.33 -18.97 -6.73
N GLY A 175 24.67 -18.81 -5.59
CA GLY A 175 23.39 -18.12 -5.47
C GLY A 175 23.59 -16.63 -5.28
N TYR A 176 22.51 -15.87 -5.44
CA TYR A 176 22.51 -14.43 -5.24
C TYR A 176 21.18 -13.95 -4.63
N THR A 177 21.27 -12.94 -3.77
CA THR A 177 20.13 -12.18 -3.23
C THR A 177 20.23 -10.74 -3.70
N LEU A 178 19.10 -10.05 -3.83
CA LEU A 178 19.00 -8.62 -4.09
C LEU A 178 18.21 -7.98 -2.95
N ASN A 179 18.86 -7.11 -2.18
CA ASN A 179 18.26 -6.42 -1.03
C ASN A 179 17.56 -7.41 -0.05
N GLY A 180 18.18 -8.56 0.18
CA GLY A 180 17.67 -9.64 1.05
C GLY A 180 16.66 -10.59 0.41
N ARG A 181 16.17 -10.33 -0.81
CA ARG A 181 15.30 -11.25 -1.55
C ARG A 181 16.12 -12.19 -2.42
N LEU A 182 15.81 -13.48 -2.43
CA LEU A 182 16.47 -14.43 -3.32
C LEU A 182 16.15 -14.12 -4.79
N ILE A 183 17.18 -13.94 -5.61
CA ILE A 183 17.05 -13.81 -7.08
C ILE A 183 17.51 -15.07 -7.80
N ARG A 184 18.45 -15.82 -7.21
CA ARG A 184 18.89 -17.13 -7.71
C ARG A 184 19.40 -18.01 -6.55
N PRO A 185 18.90 -19.25 -6.38
CA PRO A 185 19.42 -20.16 -5.38
C PRO A 185 20.85 -20.62 -5.71
N ALA A 186 21.64 -20.93 -4.69
CA ALA A 186 22.93 -21.60 -4.88
C ALA A 186 22.68 -23.07 -5.19
N MET A 187 23.19 -23.58 -6.30
CA MET A 187 23.13 -25.00 -6.61
C MET A 187 24.26 -25.72 -5.89
N VAL A 188 23.91 -26.65 -5.01
CA VAL A 188 24.85 -27.26 -4.07
C VAL A 188 24.77 -28.78 -4.10
N ALA A 189 25.88 -29.43 -3.75
CA ALA A 189 25.88 -30.82 -3.33
C ALA A 189 25.81 -30.88 -1.79
N VAL A 190 24.95 -31.74 -1.26
CA VAL A 190 24.69 -31.87 0.18
C VAL A 190 25.28 -33.18 0.70
N SER A 191 25.84 -33.15 1.90
CA SER A 191 26.36 -34.35 2.57
C SER A 191 25.24 -35.28 3.02
N LYS A 192 25.47 -36.57 2.80
CA LYS A 192 24.70 -37.66 3.39
C LYS A 192 25.63 -38.51 4.23
N ALA A 193 25.13 -38.97 5.39
CA ALA A 193 25.84 -39.98 6.18
C ALA A 193 26.10 -41.23 5.33
N LYS A 194 27.31 -41.77 5.42
CA LYS A 194 27.68 -43.04 4.79
C LYS A 194 26.83 -44.16 5.39
N ALA A 195 26.26 -44.99 4.53
CA ALA A 195 25.40 -46.11 4.93
C ALA A 195 26.20 -47.23 5.61
#